data_AF-A0A7Z9ASB9-F1
#
_entry.id   AF-A0A7Z9ASB9-F1
#
_cell.length_a   1.000
_cell.length_b   1.000
_cell.length_c   1.000
_cell.angle_alpha   90.00
_cell.angle_beta   90.00
_cell.angle_gamma   90.00
#
_symmetry.space_group_name_H-M   'P 1'
#
loop_
_entity.id
_entity.type
_entity.pdbx_description
1 polymer ?
#
loop_
_entity_poly.entity_id
_entity_poly.type
_entity_poly.pdbx_seq_one_letter_code
_entity_poly.pdbx_strand_id
1 'polypeptide(L)'
;MQFRFLPLVNLQTIGDVMQRNGISQNDLVTRNHLFSTTYSAALDCKAAQFQGKKKGRQFLIKMQEAVGCNKVPYSPELAESLFAEVGGDIEMFKEDRQSEFVKEVFFSDQKIAREMGITKHPSAVVYNYSCEQDFGVLIEGTNTVRKIKELCKTKNDSYQIFDGEHLHTNDSRLQPGSSHLYLLSN
;
A
#
# COMPACT_ATOMS: atom_id res chain seq x y z
N MET A 1 -5.06 17.14 -0.55
CA MET A 1 -4.32 15.91 -0.92
C MET A 1 -5.00 14.73 -0.26
N GLN A 2 -5.52 13.78 -1.04
CA GLN A 2 -6.22 12.60 -0.53
C GLN A 2 -5.28 11.39 -0.60
N PHE A 3 -5.24 10.60 0.48
CA PHE A 3 -4.42 9.40 0.55
C PHE A 3 -5.29 8.17 0.76
N ARG A 4 -5.09 7.16 -0.08
CA ARG A 4 -5.62 5.81 0.08
C ARG A 4 -4.45 4.85 0.28
N PHE A 5 -4.49 4.08 1.37
CA PHE A 5 -3.49 3.04 1.64
C PHE A 5 -4.06 1.68 1.28
N LEU A 6 -3.31 0.96 0.45
CA LEU A 6 -3.62 -0.40 0.03
C LEU A 6 -2.58 -1.34 0.65
N PRO A 7 -2.94 -2.18 1.62
CA PRO A 7 -2.10 -3.31 2.01
C PRO A 7 -1.87 -4.18 0.77
N LEU A 8 -0.64 -4.63 0.54
CA LEU A 8 -0.28 -5.48 -0.59
C LEU A 8 0.22 -6.82 -0.03
N VAL A 9 -0.41 -7.91 -0.45
CA VAL A 9 -0.04 -9.26 0.01
C VAL A 9 -0.02 -10.20 -1.18
N ASN A 10 1.18 -10.62 -1.57
CA ASN A 10 1.40 -11.64 -2.60
C ASN A 10 2.71 -12.38 -2.33
N LEU A 11 2.92 -13.52 -3.01
CA LEU A 11 4.11 -14.35 -2.80
C LEU A 11 5.44 -13.62 -3.07
N GLN A 12 5.47 -12.67 -4.00
CA GLN A 12 6.66 -11.89 -4.31
C GLN A 12 7.02 -10.97 -3.12
N THR A 13 6.06 -10.19 -2.64
CA THR A 13 6.25 -9.29 -1.48
C THR A 13 6.65 -10.04 -0.21
N ILE A 14 6.07 -11.22 0.06
CA ILE A 14 6.49 -12.08 1.17
C ILE A 14 7.92 -12.57 0.96
N GLY A 15 8.27 -13.00 -0.25
CA GLY A 15 9.63 -13.40 -0.62
C GLY A 15 10.66 -12.28 -0.42
N ASP A 16 10.33 -11.04 -0.76
CA ASP A 16 11.17 -9.86 -0.55
C ASP A 16 11.37 -9.59 0.94
N VAL A 17 10.32 -9.70 1.76
CA VAL A 17 10.40 -9.52 3.22
C VAL A 17 11.26 -10.62 3.84
N MET A 18 11.13 -11.88 3.39
CA MET A 18 12.00 -12.97 3.84
C MET A 18 13.47 -12.66 3.54
N GLN A 19 13.80 -12.26 2.31
CA GLN A 19 15.18 -11.90 1.92
C GLN A 19 15.74 -10.74 2.77
N ARG A 20 14.96 -9.67 2.98
CA ARG A 20 15.38 -8.51 3.79
C ARG A 20 15.66 -8.87 5.25
N ASN A 21 14.98 -9.88 5.78
CA ASN A 21 15.17 -10.38 7.14
C ASN A 21 16.21 -11.53 7.22
N GLY A 22 16.90 -11.86 6.13
CA GLY A 22 17.89 -12.93 6.10
C GLY A 22 17.29 -14.35 6.18
N ILE A 23 15.99 -14.51 5.90
CA ILE A 23 15.29 -15.79 5.93
C ILE A 23 15.41 -16.45 4.56
N SER A 24 15.78 -17.73 4.53
CA SER A 24 15.84 -18.51 3.30
C SER A 24 14.48 -18.57 2.60
N GLN A 25 14.43 -18.27 1.31
CA GLN A 25 13.20 -18.36 0.53
C GLN A 25 12.67 -19.79 0.40
N ASN A 26 13.48 -20.81 0.68
CA ASN A 26 13.06 -22.20 0.68
C ASN A 26 12.43 -22.63 2.01
N ASP A 27 12.44 -21.79 3.04
CA ASP A 27 11.72 -22.03 4.29
C ASP A 27 10.22 -21.80 4.09
N LEU A 28 9.53 -22.86 3.66
CA LEU A 28 8.09 -22.85 3.41
C LEU A 28 7.26 -22.63 4.67
N VAL A 29 7.76 -23.07 5.84
CA VAL A 29 7.04 -22.93 7.11
C VAL A 29 6.98 -21.46 7.48
N THR A 30 8.14 -20.79 7.52
CA THR A 30 8.21 -19.36 7.82
C THR A 30 7.51 -18.53 6.74
N ARG A 31 7.61 -18.91 5.46
CA ARG A 31 6.87 -18.25 4.38
C ARG A 31 5.36 -18.30 4.60
N ASN A 32 4.81 -19.48 4.86
CA ASN A 32 3.37 -19.66 5.05
C ASN A 32 2.87 -18.91 6.30
N HIS A 33 3.65 -18.92 7.38
CA HIS A 33 3.35 -18.16 8.58
C HIS A 33 3.34 -16.66 8.31
N LEU A 34 4.36 -16.14 7.63
CA LEU A 34 4.47 -14.72 7.27
C LEU A 34 3.34 -14.30 6.33
N PHE A 35 3.00 -15.12 5.34
CA PHE A 35 1.85 -14.86 4.46
C PHE A 35 0.55 -14.78 5.26
N SER A 36 0.28 -15.76 6.13
CA SER A 36 -0.95 -15.84 6.90
C SER A 36 -1.12 -14.66 7.86
N THR A 37 -0.05 -14.28 8.57
CA THR A 37 -0.05 -13.14 9.49
C THR A 37 -0.19 -11.80 8.75
N THR A 38 0.52 -11.63 7.62
CA THR A 38 0.41 -10.42 6.79
C THR A 38 -0.97 -10.27 6.17
N TYR A 39 -1.56 -11.37 5.67
CA TYR A 39 -2.92 -11.39 5.14
C TYR A 39 -3.93 -11.04 6.23
N SER A 40 -3.78 -11.63 7.42
CA SER A 40 -4.66 -11.34 8.57
C SER A 40 -4.61 -9.86 8.96
N ALA A 41 -3.41 -9.28 9.09
CA ALA A 41 -3.23 -7.86 9.38
C ALA A 41 -3.77 -6.95 8.26
N ALA A 42 -3.69 -7.38 7.00
CA ALA A 42 -4.26 -6.65 5.87
C ALA A 42 -5.78 -6.59 5.94
N LEU A 43 -6.44 -7.69 6.32
CA LEU A 43 -7.89 -7.72 6.54
C LEU A 43 -8.29 -6.86 7.75
N ASP A 44 -7.51 -6.87 8.84
CA ASP A 44 -7.73 -5.96 9.99
C ASP A 44 -7.68 -4.50 9.54
N CYS A 45 -6.69 -4.13 8.73
CA CYS A 45 -6.59 -2.79 8.17
C CYS A 45 -7.80 -2.41 7.29
N LYS A 46 -8.41 -3.39 6.60
CA LYS A 46 -9.60 -3.16 5.78
C LYS A 46 -10.85 -3.01 6.62
N ALA A 47 -11.06 -3.89 7.60
CA ALA A 47 -12.18 -3.78 8.54
C ALA A 47 -12.14 -2.43 9.30
N ALA A 48 -10.95 -2.04 9.79
CA ALA A 48 -10.76 -0.74 10.45
C ALA A 48 -11.12 0.47 9.55
N GLN A 49 -11.00 0.33 8.22
CA GLN A 49 -11.35 1.38 7.26
C GLN A 49 -12.87 1.54 7.08
N PHE A 50 -13.67 0.50 7.33
CA PHE A 50 -15.14 0.56 7.24
C PHE A 50 -15.73 1.49 8.29
N GLN A 51 -15.09 1.63 9.46
CA GLN A 51 -15.46 2.62 10.48
C GLN A 51 -14.91 4.03 10.22
N GLY A 52 -14.35 4.26 9.03
CA GLY A 52 -13.98 5.58 8.54
C GLY A 52 -12.47 5.77 8.29
N LYS A 53 -12.16 6.60 7.29
CA LYS A 53 -10.79 6.84 6.80
C LYS A 53 -9.81 7.36 7.86
N LYS A 54 -10.29 8.11 8.86
CA LYS A 54 -9.46 8.65 9.94
C LYS A 54 -9.05 7.53 10.92
N LYS A 55 -10.01 6.75 11.40
CA LYS A 55 -9.77 5.61 12.31
C LYS A 55 -8.90 4.55 11.65
N GLY A 56 -9.23 4.13 10.42
CA GLY A 56 -8.43 3.15 9.68
C GLY A 56 -6.98 3.60 9.45
N ARG A 57 -6.73 4.90 9.28
CA ARG A 57 -5.36 5.45 9.19
C ARG A 57 -4.63 5.42 10.53
N GLN A 58 -5.29 5.83 11.61
CA GLN A 58 -4.69 5.80 12.95
C GLN A 58 -4.37 4.35 13.36
N PHE A 59 -5.28 3.42 13.08
CA PHE A 59 -5.07 1.99 13.28
C PHE A 59 -3.83 1.48 12.51
N LEU A 60 -3.74 1.78 11.21
CA LEU A 60 -2.59 1.37 10.39
C LEU A 60 -1.26 1.88 10.96
N ILE A 61 -1.21 3.16 11.39
CA ILE A 61 -0.01 3.74 11.99
C ILE A 61 0.37 3.01 13.28
N LYS A 62 -0.60 2.78 14.18
CA LYS A 62 -0.35 2.04 15.42
C LYS A 62 0.10 0.60 15.16
N MET A 63 -0.50 -0.08 14.19
CA MET A 63 -0.13 -1.44 13.80
C MET A 63 1.31 -1.50 13.28
N GLN A 64 1.70 -0.56 12.41
CA GLN A 64 3.06 -0.45 11.88
C GLN A 64 4.08 -0.08 12.97
N GLU A 65 3.71 0.77 13.92
CA GLU A 65 4.56 1.12 15.06
C GLU A 65 4.78 -0.10 15.97
N ALA A 66 3.71 -0.79 16.37
CA ALA A 66 3.79 -1.97 17.22
C ALA A 66 4.64 -3.09 16.61
N VAL A 67 4.36 -3.48 15.36
CA VAL A 67 5.04 -4.61 14.71
C VAL A 67 6.39 -4.18 14.11
N GLY A 68 6.43 -3.04 13.44
CA GLY A 68 7.59 -2.59 12.68
C GLY A 68 8.68 -1.96 13.54
N CYS A 69 8.30 -1.09 14.48
CA CYS A 69 9.24 -0.36 15.34
C CYS A 69 9.47 -1.10 16.65
N ASN A 70 8.40 -1.47 17.36
CA ASN A 70 8.49 -2.05 18.71
C ASN A 70 8.69 -3.57 18.69
N LYS A 71 8.67 -4.20 17.50
CA LYS A 71 8.87 -5.64 17.29
C LYS A 71 7.90 -6.53 18.07
N VAL A 72 6.70 -6.01 18.37
CA VAL A 72 5.62 -6.81 18.96
C VAL A 72 5.10 -7.76 17.88
N PRO A 73 5.05 -9.08 18.12
CA PRO A 73 4.49 -10.02 17.15
C PRO A 73 3.03 -9.67 16.84
N TYR A 74 2.65 -9.77 15.57
CA TYR A 74 1.25 -9.63 15.18
C TYR A 74 0.39 -10.74 15.81
N SER A 75 -0.75 -10.37 16.37
CA SER A 75 -1.84 -11.27 16.73
C SER A 75 -3.19 -10.57 16.55
N PRO A 76 -4.30 -11.32 16.42
CA PRO A 76 -5.64 -10.74 16.40
C PRO A 76 -5.94 -9.87 17.63
N GLU A 77 -5.48 -10.28 18.81
CA GLU A 77 -5.68 -9.55 20.07
C GLU A 77 -4.90 -8.23 20.07
N LEU A 78 -3.71 -8.20 19.45
CA LEU A 78 -2.98 -6.96 19.22
C LEU A 78 -3.77 -6.03 18.28
N ALA A 79 -4.35 -6.55 17.20
CA ALA A 79 -5.17 -5.74 16.30
C ALA A 79 -6.42 -5.17 17.02
N GLU A 80 -7.13 -5.99 17.80
CA GLU A 80 -8.29 -5.56 18.58
C GLU A 80 -7.93 -4.46 19.59
N SER A 81 -6.84 -4.65 20.35
CA SER A 81 -6.39 -3.65 21.34
C SER A 81 -6.00 -2.33 20.69
N LEU A 82 -5.24 -2.37 19.60
CA LEU A 82 -4.87 -1.17 18.85
C LEU A 82 -6.08 -0.47 18.23
N PHE A 83 -7.09 -1.23 17.79
CA PHE A 83 -8.32 -0.65 17.25
C PHE A 83 -9.18 0.00 18.35
N ALA A 84 -9.20 -0.59 19.55
CA ALA A 84 -9.86 0.00 20.72
C ALA A 84 -9.21 1.34 21.10
N GLU A 85 -7.88 1.40 21.10
CA GLU A 85 -7.11 2.60 21.42
C GLU A 85 -7.39 3.79 20.49
N VAL A 86 -7.79 3.53 19.24
CA VAL A 86 -8.17 4.60 18.29
C VAL A 86 -9.66 4.95 18.36
N GLY A 87 -10.39 4.43 19.36
CA GLY A 87 -11.81 4.66 19.56
C GLY A 87 -12.70 3.94 18.54
N GLY A 88 -12.25 2.77 18.06
CA GLY A 88 -13.04 1.89 17.21
C GLY A 88 -14.14 1.15 17.97
N ASP A 89 -15.22 0.79 17.27
CA ASP A 89 -16.23 -0.15 17.76
C ASP A 89 -15.70 -1.57 17.55
N ILE A 90 -15.36 -2.26 18.64
CA ILE A 90 -14.71 -3.57 18.58
C ILE A 90 -15.65 -4.66 18.08
N GLU A 91 -16.94 -4.61 18.45
CA GLU A 91 -17.91 -5.62 18.06
C GLU A 91 -18.14 -5.54 16.54
N MET A 92 -18.37 -4.34 16.03
CA MET A 92 -18.50 -4.12 14.58
C MET A 92 -17.22 -4.46 13.83
N PHE A 93 -16.05 -4.15 14.40
CA PHE A 93 -14.76 -4.51 13.78
C PHE A 93 -14.59 -6.02 13.63
N LYS A 94 -14.96 -6.80 14.64
CA LYS A 94 -14.92 -8.27 14.61
C LYS A 94 -15.88 -8.83 13.56
N GLU A 95 -17.09 -8.29 13.51
CA GLU A 95 -18.10 -8.68 12.52
C GLU A 95 -17.61 -8.39 11.10
N ASP A 96 -17.20 -7.14 10.84
CA ASP A 96 -16.65 -6.71 9.55
C ASP A 96 -15.46 -7.56 9.13
N ARG A 97 -14.57 -7.87 10.08
CA ARG A 97 -13.34 -8.64 9.84
C ARG A 97 -13.59 -10.08 9.39
N GLN A 98 -14.72 -10.68 9.77
CA GLN A 98 -15.11 -12.03 9.36
C GLN A 98 -15.98 -12.06 8.10
N SER A 99 -16.49 -10.90 7.66
CA SER A 99 -17.37 -10.80 6.50
C SER A 99 -16.68 -11.25 5.20
N GLU A 100 -17.46 -11.76 4.24
CA GLU A 100 -16.94 -11.95 2.88
C GLU A 100 -16.65 -10.60 2.20
N PHE A 101 -17.41 -9.56 2.55
CA PHE A 101 -17.25 -8.22 2.01
C PHE A 101 -15.84 -7.64 2.25
N VAL A 102 -15.24 -7.83 3.43
CA VAL A 102 -13.87 -7.35 3.68
C VAL A 102 -12.84 -8.06 2.79
N LYS A 103 -13.06 -9.34 2.47
CA LYS A 103 -12.20 -10.12 1.58
C LYS A 103 -12.35 -9.66 0.14
N GLU A 104 -13.56 -9.38 -0.31
CA GLU A 104 -13.84 -8.84 -1.64
C GLU A 104 -13.21 -7.46 -1.84
N VAL A 105 -13.36 -6.56 -0.87
CA VAL A 105 -12.73 -5.23 -0.90
C VAL A 105 -11.21 -5.35 -0.91
N PHE A 106 -10.65 -6.23 -0.07
CA PHE A 106 -9.22 -6.50 -0.06
C PHE A 106 -8.72 -7.03 -1.43
N PHE A 107 -9.44 -7.98 -2.03
CA PHE A 107 -9.08 -8.53 -3.33
C PHE A 107 -9.18 -7.50 -4.45
N SER A 108 -10.21 -6.65 -4.42
CA SER A 108 -10.35 -5.51 -5.32
C SER A 108 -9.14 -4.57 -5.21
N ASP A 109 -8.68 -4.27 -4.00
CA ASP A 109 -7.46 -3.48 -3.78
C ASP A 109 -6.20 -4.15 -4.35
N GLN A 110 -6.06 -5.49 -4.23
CA GLN A 110 -4.94 -6.21 -4.86
C GLN A 110 -5.01 -6.11 -6.39
N LYS A 111 -6.22 -6.22 -6.96
CA LYS A 111 -6.44 -6.10 -8.40
C LYS A 111 -6.07 -4.70 -8.90
N ILE A 112 -6.48 -3.65 -8.18
CA ILE A 112 -6.10 -2.27 -8.49
C ILE A 112 -4.58 -2.10 -8.46
N ALA A 113 -3.90 -2.59 -7.41
CA ALA A 113 -2.44 -2.50 -7.33
C ALA A 113 -1.75 -3.20 -8.51
N ARG A 114 -2.26 -4.37 -8.92
CA ARG A 114 -1.76 -5.10 -10.09
C ARG A 114 -2.04 -4.36 -11.41
N GLU A 115 -3.23 -3.81 -11.57
CA GLU A 115 -3.60 -2.99 -12.73
C GLU A 115 -2.70 -1.76 -12.82
N MET A 116 -2.30 -1.18 -11.68
CA MET A 116 -1.33 -0.10 -11.57
C MET A 116 0.14 -0.53 -11.80
N GLY A 117 0.39 -1.78 -12.22
CA GLY A 117 1.75 -2.27 -12.48
C GLY A 117 2.65 -2.33 -11.25
N ILE A 118 2.09 -2.31 -10.03
CA ILE A 118 2.88 -2.32 -8.80
C ILE A 118 3.49 -3.71 -8.62
N THR A 119 4.81 -3.78 -8.70
CA THR A 119 5.59 -5.02 -8.50
C THR A 119 6.44 -4.97 -7.23
N LYS A 120 6.71 -3.77 -6.71
CA LYS A 120 7.51 -3.57 -5.50
C LYS A 120 6.68 -2.99 -4.35
N HIS A 121 7.17 -3.18 -3.13
CA HIS A 121 6.65 -2.52 -1.94
C HIS A 121 7.79 -1.88 -1.12
N PRO A 122 7.64 -0.62 -0.66
CA PRO A 122 6.49 0.27 -0.86
C PRO A 122 6.52 1.01 -2.21
N SER A 123 5.33 1.26 -2.76
CA SER A 123 5.10 2.07 -3.98
C SER A 123 3.94 3.03 -3.77
N ALA A 124 3.92 4.12 -4.52
CA ALA A 124 2.87 5.13 -4.50
C ALA A 124 2.46 5.50 -5.93
N VAL A 125 1.17 5.72 -6.15
CA VAL A 125 0.64 6.26 -7.42
C VAL A 125 0.05 7.62 -7.13
N VAL A 126 0.50 8.65 -7.85
CA VAL A 126 0.07 10.04 -7.66
C VAL A 126 -0.72 10.49 -8.88
N TYR A 127 -1.94 10.95 -8.64
CA TYR A 127 -2.79 11.60 -9.65
C TYR A 127 -2.87 13.09 -9.37
N ASN A 128 -2.68 13.91 -10.40
CA ASN A 128 -2.88 15.35 -10.33
C ASN A 128 -4.19 15.72 -11.01
N TYR A 129 -5.24 15.94 -10.22
CA TYR A 129 -6.55 16.33 -10.72
C TYR A 129 -6.65 17.81 -11.14
N SER A 130 -5.57 18.59 -11.03
CA SER A 130 -5.54 20.01 -11.43
C SER A 130 -5.07 20.22 -12.88
N CYS A 131 -4.56 19.18 -13.54
CA CYS A 131 -4.22 19.18 -14.96
C CYS A 131 -5.16 18.24 -15.72
N GLU A 132 -5.42 18.52 -16.99
CA GLU A 132 -6.27 17.71 -17.89
C GLU A 132 -5.64 16.33 -18.26
N GLN A 133 -4.68 15.85 -17.48
CA GLN A 133 -3.98 14.59 -17.74
C GLN A 133 -4.64 13.45 -16.98
N ASP A 134 -5.14 12.47 -17.73
CA ASP A 134 -5.87 11.31 -17.20
C ASP A 134 -4.94 10.14 -16.78
N PHE A 135 -3.67 10.41 -16.47
CA PHE A 135 -2.72 9.37 -16.06
C PHE A 135 -2.11 9.63 -14.68
N GLY A 136 -1.80 8.54 -13.97
CA GLY A 136 -1.12 8.56 -12.69
C GLY A 136 0.39 8.30 -12.84
N VAL A 137 1.19 8.84 -11.93
CA VAL A 137 2.63 8.59 -11.86
C VAL A 137 2.93 7.54 -10.79
N LEU A 138 3.53 6.42 -11.20
CA LEU A 138 4.05 5.39 -10.31
C LEU A 138 5.41 5.81 -9.76
N ILE A 139 5.56 5.73 -8.44
CA ILE A 139 6.77 6.01 -7.69
C ILE A 139 7.10 4.77 -6.87
N GLU A 140 8.24 4.15 -7.15
CA GLU A 140 8.69 2.96 -6.43
C GLU A 140 9.87 3.28 -5.50
N GLY A 141 9.90 2.60 -4.35
CA GLY A 141 11.02 2.66 -3.42
C GLY A 141 10.91 3.73 -2.34
N THR A 142 11.42 3.40 -1.15
CA THR A 142 11.31 4.23 0.06
C THR A 142 11.91 5.62 -0.10
N ASN A 143 13.06 5.74 -0.76
CA ASN A 143 13.75 7.02 -0.95
C ASN A 143 12.97 7.96 -1.87
N THR A 144 12.37 7.45 -2.94
CA THR A 144 11.59 8.23 -3.90
C THR A 144 10.24 8.63 -3.30
N VAL A 145 9.60 7.72 -2.56
CA VAL A 145 8.33 8.00 -1.85
C VAL A 145 8.48 9.15 -0.84
N ARG A 146 9.64 9.30 -0.16
CA ARG A 146 9.87 10.45 0.74
C ARG A 146 9.85 11.80 0.01
N LYS A 147 10.17 11.82 -1.28
CA LYS A 147 10.22 13.03 -2.11
C LYS A 147 8.87 13.40 -2.75
N ILE A 148 7.79 12.66 -2.46
CA ILE A 148 6.44 12.97 -3.01
C ILE A 148 6.04 14.43 -2.75
N LYS A 149 6.36 14.98 -1.57
CA LYS A 149 6.04 16.37 -1.24
C LYS A 149 6.77 17.38 -2.14
N GLU A 150 7.94 17.05 -2.64
CA GLU A 150 8.70 17.87 -3.58
C GLU A 150 8.12 17.72 -4.98
N LEU A 151 7.79 16.49 -5.40
CA LEU A 151 7.14 16.20 -6.68
C LEU A 151 5.81 16.94 -6.84
N CYS A 152 4.99 17.02 -5.78
CA CYS A 152 3.72 17.73 -5.81
C CYS A 152 3.83 19.28 -5.84
N LYS A 153 5.02 19.85 -5.65
CA LYS A 153 5.23 21.31 -5.71
C LYS A 153 5.62 21.80 -7.10
N THR A 154 6.07 20.90 -7.97
CA THR A 154 6.52 21.23 -9.32
C THR A 154 5.30 21.55 -10.19
N LYS A 155 5.24 22.77 -10.73
CA LYS A 155 4.14 23.25 -11.59
C LYS A 155 4.29 22.89 -13.07
N ASN A 156 5.41 22.24 -13.45
CA ASN A 156 5.68 21.92 -14.85
C ASN A 156 5.16 20.53 -15.20
N ASP A 157 4.51 20.43 -16.37
CA ASP A 157 3.96 19.22 -17.01
C ASP A 157 4.99 18.11 -17.32
N SER A 158 6.24 18.25 -16.87
CA SER A 158 7.26 17.23 -17.01
C SER A 158 7.13 16.20 -15.90
N TYR A 159 6.22 15.25 -16.06
CA TYR A 159 6.20 14.03 -15.25
C TYR A 159 7.40 13.17 -15.65
N GLN A 160 8.52 13.42 -14.99
CA GLN A 160 9.76 12.67 -15.20
C GLN A 160 9.62 11.29 -14.56
N ILE A 161 9.77 10.23 -15.37
CA ILE A 161 9.95 8.87 -14.86
C ILE A 161 11.24 8.88 -14.05
N PHE A 162 11.13 8.60 -12.75
CA PHE A 162 12.21 8.77 -11.78
C PHE A 162 12.85 7.42 -11.46
N ASP A 163 13.79 6.99 -12.31
CA ASP A 163 14.57 5.77 -12.08
C ASP A 163 15.81 6.08 -11.23
N GLY A 164 15.59 6.16 -9.91
CA GLY A 164 16.61 5.85 -8.89
C GLY A 164 17.76 6.83 -8.68
N GLU A 165 18.42 7.37 -9.72
CA GLU A 165 19.71 8.07 -9.55
C GLU A 165 19.91 9.35 -10.39
N HIS A 166 19.17 9.60 -11.48
CA HIS A 166 19.35 10.82 -12.28
C HIS A 166 18.03 11.42 -12.82
N LEU A 167 17.88 12.75 -12.69
CA LEU A 167 16.94 13.53 -13.51
C LEU A 167 17.49 13.57 -14.93
N HIS A 168 17.00 12.71 -15.82
CA HIS A 168 17.28 12.84 -17.24
C HIS A 168 16.40 13.93 -17.86
N THR A 169 17.00 15.09 -18.13
CA THR A 169 16.44 16.10 -19.04
C THR A 169 16.70 15.67 -20.48
N ASN A 170 15.85 14.81 -21.03
CA ASN A 170 15.84 14.61 -22.49
C ASN A 170 14.50 15.03 -23.05
N ASP A 171 14.55 16.22 -23.64
CA ASP A 171 13.56 16.87 -24.48
C ASP A 171 13.28 15.97 -25.70
N SER A 172 12.42 14.97 -25.50
CA SER A 172 11.90 14.14 -26.57
C SER A 172 10.43 13.92 -26.28
N ARG A 173 9.59 14.57 -27.09
CA ARG A 173 8.13 14.37 -27.10
C ARG A 173 7.88 12.87 -27.07
N LEU A 174 7.38 12.37 -25.95
CA LEU A 174 7.06 10.96 -25.77
C LEU A 174 5.96 10.60 -26.77
N GLN A 175 6.35 9.80 -27.77
CA GLN A 175 5.42 9.03 -28.59
C GLN A 175 4.68 8.02 -27.67
N PRO A 176 3.40 7.70 -27.96
CA PRO A 176 2.54 6.98 -27.04
C PRO A 176 2.98 5.51 -26.90
N GLY A 177 3.73 5.23 -25.83
CA GLY A 177 4.29 3.92 -25.53
C GLY A 177 3.86 3.43 -24.14
N SER A 178 2.87 2.53 -24.13
CA SER A 178 2.54 1.47 -23.15
C SER A 178 2.50 1.74 -21.63
N SER A 179 2.74 2.97 -21.14
CA SER A 179 2.89 3.22 -19.70
C SER A 179 1.76 4.07 -19.08
N HIS A 180 0.61 4.16 -19.74
CA HIS A 180 -0.54 4.91 -19.24
C HIS A 180 -1.48 3.99 -18.45
N LEU A 181 -1.55 4.22 -17.13
CA LEU A 181 -2.51 3.58 -16.24
C LEU A 181 -3.81 4.39 -16.28
N TYR A 182 -4.73 3.98 -17.15
CA TYR A 182 -6.06 4.58 -17.24
C TYR A 182 -6.89 4.17 -16.03
N LEU A 183 -7.56 5.16 -15.41
CA LEU A 183 -8.64 4.89 -14.47
C LEU A 183 -9.81 4.28 -15.27
N LEU A 184 -10.09 2.99 -15.08
CA LEU A 184 -11.38 2.45 -15.49
C LEU A 184 -12.44 3.09 -14.58
N SER A 185 -13.22 4.00 -15.14
CA SER A 185 -14.40 4.58 -14.50
C SER A 185 -15.48 3.50 -14.38
N ASN A 186 -15.82 3.18 -13.13
CA ASN A 186 -16.98 2.40 -12.62
C ASN A 186 -17.67 1.40 -13.55
#